data_AF-A0A1I0H148-F1
#
_entry.id   AF-A0A1I0H148-F1
#
_cell.length_a   1.000
_cell.length_b   1.000
_cell.length_c   1.000
_cell.angle_alpha   90.00
_cell.angle_beta   90.00
_cell.angle_gamma   90.00
#
_symmetry.space_group_name_H-M   'P 1'
#
loop_
_entity.id
_entity.type
_entity.pdbx_description
1 polymer ?
#
loop_
_entity_poly.entity_id
_entity_poly.type
_entity_poly.pdbx_seq_one_letter_code
_entity_poly.pdbx_strand_id
1 'polypeptide(L)'
;MTGLLISGKSRVNVTTKRPLTNGIGSSEAGGFFPAHLKGNGYDAVVFRGKASTPVYLYVDGEKIEIRDAKRLWGKVTGETEKCIKEELEEEKLEIAQIWLAGENLVRYACIMNMSNHANGRNGTGAVMGSKNLKAVVVKKTKPIKPYDSEGFKSLTQNIKQRFEENPAEITIYFQPVLEK
;
A
#
# COMPACT_ATOMS: atom_id res chain seq x y z
N MET A 1 -0.50 10.73 11.06
CA MET A 1 0.90 11.04 10.68
C MET A 1 1.21 10.68 9.24
N THR A 2 0.75 9.52 8.74
CA THR A 2 0.84 9.17 7.31
C THR A 2 0.45 10.35 6.41
N GLY A 3 1.27 10.62 5.39
CA GLY A 3 1.10 11.74 4.46
C GLY A 3 1.83 13.03 4.87
N LEU A 4 2.25 13.17 6.13
CA LEU A 4 3.17 14.23 6.57
C LEU A 4 4.60 13.84 6.23
N LEU A 5 5.46 14.84 6.02
CA LEU A 5 6.89 14.67 5.72
C LEU A 5 7.71 14.30 6.96
N ILE A 6 7.40 13.15 7.56
CA ILE A 6 8.16 12.57 8.67
C ILE A 6 8.85 11.29 8.17
N SER A 7 10.17 11.20 8.36
CA SER A 7 10.97 10.04 7.96
C SER A 7 10.39 8.74 8.54
N GLY A 8 10.27 7.71 7.71
CA GLY A 8 9.77 6.38 8.09
C GLY A 8 8.28 6.29 8.43
N LYS A 9 7.51 7.39 8.40
CA LYS A 9 6.07 7.41 8.77
C LYS A 9 5.13 7.34 7.57
N SER A 10 5.34 6.36 6.70
CA SER A 10 4.42 6.01 5.61
C SER A 10 4.05 4.53 5.73
N ARG A 11 2.91 4.25 6.36
CA ARG A 11 2.45 2.88 6.66
C ARG A 11 0.98 2.72 6.29
N VAL A 12 0.64 1.57 5.72
CA VAL A 12 -0.73 1.13 5.45
C VAL A 12 -1.01 -0.15 6.21
N ASN A 13 -2.15 -0.20 6.91
CA ASN A 13 -2.65 -1.40 7.55
C ASN A 13 -3.84 -1.94 6.75
N VAL A 14 -3.87 -3.24 6.53
CA VAL A 14 -5.02 -3.96 5.96
C VAL A 14 -5.54 -4.91 7.00
N THR A 15 -6.80 -4.74 7.40
CA THR A 15 -7.47 -5.58 8.39
C THR A 15 -8.64 -6.34 7.77
N THR A 16 -8.74 -7.63 8.06
CA THR A 16 -9.80 -8.51 7.57
C THR A 16 -10.05 -9.67 8.55
N LYS A 17 -11.19 -10.36 8.37
CA LYS A 17 -11.33 -11.74 8.85
C LYS A 17 -10.36 -12.64 8.06
N ARG A 18 -9.52 -13.39 8.77
CA ARG A 18 -8.48 -14.24 8.16
C ARG A 18 -9.08 -15.45 7.46
N PRO A 19 -8.62 -15.79 6.24
CA PRO A 19 -9.09 -16.98 5.54
C PRO A 19 -8.61 -18.28 6.20
N LEU A 20 -7.48 -18.26 6.93
CA LEU A 20 -6.92 -19.45 7.56
C LEU A 20 -7.58 -19.81 8.90
N THR A 21 -7.84 -18.81 9.76
CA THR A 21 -8.25 -19.05 11.15
C THR A 21 -9.63 -18.49 11.50
N ASN A 22 -10.31 -17.81 10.57
CA ASN A 22 -11.59 -17.12 10.80
C ASN A 22 -11.59 -16.05 11.91
N GLY A 23 -10.46 -15.78 12.56
CA GLY A 23 -10.30 -14.67 13.49
C GLY A 23 -9.95 -13.35 12.78
N ILE A 24 -9.76 -12.29 13.57
CA ILE A 24 -9.24 -11.02 13.04
C ILE A 24 -7.77 -11.17 12.63
N GLY A 25 -7.39 -10.51 11.54
CA GLY A 25 -5.99 -10.40 11.12
C GLY A 25 -5.72 -9.07 10.47
N SER A 26 -4.57 -8.50 10.81
CA SER A 26 -4.05 -7.27 10.24
C SER A 26 -2.68 -7.52 9.62
N SER A 27 -2.34 -6.79 8.57
CA SER A 27 -0.99 -6.79 8.02
C SER A 27 -0.62 -5.38 7.65
N GLU A 28 0.64 -5.02 7.84
CA GLU A 28 1.15 -3.70 7.50
C GLU A 28 2.18 -3.72 6.39
N ALA A 29 2.23 -2.64 5.63
CA ALA A 29 3.24 -2.39 4.62
C ALA A 29 3.71 -0.93 4.65
N GLY A 30 4.89 -0.69 4.12
CA GLY A 30 5.44 0.65 3.87
C GLY A 30 5.11 1.17 2.48
N GLY A 31 6.05 1.90 1.88
CA GLY A 31 5.94 2.47 0.54
C GLY A 31 5.23 3.82 0.50
N PHE A 32 4.94 4.30 -0.72
CA PHE A 32 4.35 5.64 -0.93
C PHE A 32 2.83 5.64 -1.07
N PHE A 33 2.22 4.50 -1.43
CA PHE A 33 0.77 4.32 -1.50
C PHE A 33 -0.01 4.95 -0.32
N PRO A 34 0.30 4.66 0.97
CA PRO A 34 -0.47 5.22 2.09
C PRO A 34 -0.43 6.76 2.15
N ALA A 35 0.73 7.37 1.87
CA ALA A 35 0.87 8.82 1.88
C ALA A 35 0.01 9.46 0.79
N HIS A 36 -0.03 8.85 -0.40
CA HIS A 36 -0.84 9.36 -1.51
C HIS A 36 -2.32 9.10 -1.33
N LEU A 37 -2.75 7.98 -0.73
CA LEU A 37 -4.15 7.79 -0.34
C LEU A 37 -4.63 8.91 0.60
N LYS A 38 -3.83 9.22 1.64
CA LYS A 38 -4.13 10.33 2.56
C LYS A 38 -4.12 11.68 1.84
N GLY A 39 -3.17 11.91 0.95
CA GLY A 39 -3.10 13.13 0.13
C GLY A 39 -4.28 13.30 -0.84
N ASN A 40 -4.95 12.20 -1.22
CA ASN A 40 -6.21 12.24 -1.96
C ASN A 40 -7.45 12.48 -1.07
N GLY A 41 -7.27 12.64 0.26
CA GLY A 41 -8.35 12.98 1.18
C GLY A 41 -8.92 11.81 1.99
N TYR A 42 -8.36 10.59 1.87
CA TYR A 42 -8.93 9.40 2.50
C TYR A 42 -8.02 8.80 3.58
N ASP A 43 -8.58 8.52 4.75
CA ASP A 43 -7.89 7.80 5.83
C ASP A 43 -7.99 6.28 5.68
N ALA A 44 -9.09 5.80 5.09
CA ALA A 44 -9.36 4.38 4.93
C ALA A 44 -10.30 4.12 3.75
N VAL A 45 -10.25 2.91 3.22
CA VAL A 45 -11.20 2.40 2.22
C VAL A 45 -11.73 1.05 2.71
N VAL A 46 -13.06 0.88 2.69
CA VAL A 46 -13.73 -0.32 3.19
C VAL A 46 -14.41 -1.05 2.04
N PHE A 47 -13.90 -2.24 1.71
CA PHE A 47 -14.48 -3.08 0.66
C PHE A 47 -15.46 -4.12 1.23
N ARG A 48 -16.72 -4.03 0.82
CA ARG A 48 -17.78 -4.99 1.16
C ARG A 48 -18.27 -5.71 -0.11
N GLY A 49 -18.89 -6.88 0.06
CA GLY A 49 -19.35 -7.69 -1.06
C GLY A 49 -18.22 -8.26 -1.92
N LYS A 50 -18.56 -8.59 -3.17
CA LYS A 50 -17.70 -9.15 -4.22
C LYS A 50 -18.17 -8.60 -5.57
N ALA A 51 -17.26 -8.17 -6.44
CA ALA A 51 -17.59 -7.74 -7.80
C ALA A 51 -17.91 -8.95 -8.70
N SER A 52 -18.81 -8.80 -9.67
CA SER A 52 -19.19 -9.88 -10.60
C SER A 52 -18.04 -10.27 -11.54
N THR A 53 -17.16 -9.32 -11.86
CA THR A 53 -15.95 -9.52 -12.66
C THR A 53 -14.74 -8.91 -11.96
N PRO A 54 -13.50 -9.26 -12.36
CA PRO A 54 -12.31 -8.56 -11.91
C PRO A 54 -12.41 -7.05 -12.10
N VAL A 55 -12.10 -6.29 -11.06
CA VAL A 55 -12.10 -4.82 -11.05
C VAL A 55 -10.89 -4.24 -10.31
N TYR A 56 -10.58 -2.98 -10.54
CA TYR A 56 -9.68 -2.19 -9.70
C TYR A 56 -10.36 -0.87 -9.27
N LEU A 57 -9.96 -0.34 -8.11
CA LEU A 57 -10.39 0.97 -7.64
C LEU A 57 -9.38 2.03 -8.13
N TYR A 58 -9.85 3.11 -8.73
CA TYR A 58 -9.07 4.30 -9.07
C TYR A 58 -9.50 5.49 -8.21
N VAL A 59 -8.54 6.22 -7.66
CA VAL A 59 -8.76 7.39 -6.80
C VAL A 59 -7.89 8.56 -7.26
N ASP A 60 -8.54 9.67 -7.61
CA ASP A 60 -7.95 10.97 -7.93
C ASP A 60 -8.78 12.08 -7.25
N GLY A 61 -8.45 12.39 -6.01
CA GLY A 61 -9.23 13.28 -5.15
C GLY A 61 -10.68 12.80 -5.01
N GLU A 62 -11.62 13.63 -5.45
CA GLU A 62 -13.06 13.32 -5.43
C GLU A 62 -13.48 12.35 -6.56
N LYS A 63 -12.64 12.16 -7.59
CA LYS A 63 -12.90 11.19 -8.65
C LYS A 63 -12.55 9.79 -8.18
N ILE A 64 -13.58 9.02 -7.79
CA ILE A 64 -13.46 7.62 -7.38
C ILE A 64 -14.21 6.74 -8.37
N GLU A 65 -13.52 5.77 -8.97
CA GLU A 65 -14.08 4.90 -10.01
C GLU A 65 -13.73 3.43 -9.76
N ILE A 66 -14.69 2.54 -9.97
CA ILE A 66 -14.43 1.10 -10.09
C ILE A 66 -14.30 0.79 -11.58
N ARG A 67 -13.15 0.28 -11.99
CA ARG A 67 -12.80 0.03 -13.40
C ARG A 67 -12.60 -1.46 -13.66
N ASP A 68 -12.84 -1.89 -14.90
CA ASP A 68 -12.66 -3.30 -15.30
C ASP A 68 -11.18 -3.70 -15.19
N ALA A 69 -10.92 -4.89 -14.64
CA ALA A 69 -9.57 -5.43 -14.50
C ALA A 69 -9.42 -6.80 -15.18
N LYS A 70 -10.29 -7.18 -16.11
CA LYS A 70 -10.24 -8.51 -16.75
C LYS A 70 -8.92 -8.73 -17.47
N ARG A 71 -8.42 -7.69 -18.15
CA ARG A 71 -7.13 -7.73 -18.85
C ARG A 71 -5.91 -7.78 -17.92
N LEU A 72 -6.12 -7.42 -16.65
CA LEU A 72 -5.10 -7.41 -15.60
C LEU A 72 -5.07 -8.73 -14.81
N TRP A 73 -6.19 -9.45 -14.77
CA TRP A 73 -6.31 -10.72 -14.06
C TRP A 73 -5.35 -11.76 -14.65
N GLY A 74 -4.60 -12.46 -13.80
CA GLY A 74 -3.55 -13.39 -14.18
C GLY A 74 -2.17 -12.76 -14.36
N LYS A 75 -2.07 -11.43 -14.43
CA LYS A 75 -0.79 -10.74 -14.64
C LYS A 75 0.02 -10.61 -13.35
N VAL A 76 1.35 -10.66 -13.50
CA VAL A 76 2.33 -10.31 -12.45
C VAL A 76 2.22 -8.83 -12.05
N THR A 77 2.75 -8.46 -10.88
CA THR A 77 2.56 -7.11 -10.32
C THR A 77 3.18 -6.02 -11.20
N GLY A 78 4.36 -6.26 -11.77
CA GLY A 78 5.02 -5.30 -12.67
C GLY A 78 4.25 -5.08 -13.98
N GLU A 79 3.75 -6.16 -14.59
CA GLU A 79 2.90 -6.06 -15.78
C GLU A 79 1.57 -5.36 -15.48
N THR A 80 0.94 -5.69 -14.36
CA THR A 80 -0.31 -5.05 -13.93
C THR A 80 -0.11 -3.54 -13.77
N GLU A 81 0.98 -3.12 -13.11
CA GLU A 81 1.31 -1.71 -12.94
C GLU A 81 1.53 -1.01 -14.28
N LYS A 82 2.31 -1.63 -15.20
CA LYS A 82 2.53 -1.09 -16.55
C LYS A 82 1.21 -0.93 -17.31
N CYS A 83 0.37 -1.97 -17.34
CA CYS A 83 -0.92 -1.92 -18.04
C CYS A 83 -1.86 -0.85 -17.47
N ILE A 84 -1.89 -0.66 -16.14
CA ILE A 84 -2.71 0.39 -15.51
C ILE A 84 -2.20 1.78 -15.91
N LYS A 85 -0.89 2.01 -15.91
CA LYS A 85 -0.29 3.30 -16.31
C LYS A 85 -0.59 3.62 -17.78
N GLU A 86 -0.46 2.62 -18.66
CA GLU A 86 -0.79 2.74 -20.09
C GLU A 86 -2.28 3.00 -20.31
N GLU A 87 -3.17 2.27 -19.62
CA GLU A 87 -4.63 2.44 -19.72
C GLU A 87 -5.11 3.81 -19.24
N LEU A 88 -4.47 4.35 -18.18
CA LEU A 88 -4.81 5.64 -17.59
C LEU A 88 -4.08 6.82 -18.22
N GLU A 89 -3.11 6.56 -19.11
CA GLU A 89 -2.19 7.56 -19.66
C GLU A 89 -1.54 8.40 -18.54
N GLU A 90 -1.18 7.76 -17.42
CA GLU A 90 -0.70 8.43 -16.20
C GLU A 90 0.43 7.63 -15.54
N GLU A 91 1.59 8.27 -15.39
CA GLU A 91 2.77 7.66 -14.78
C GLU A 91 2.82 7.88 -13.26
N LYS A 92 2.20 8.96 -12.77
CA LYS A 92 2.26 9.37 -11.36
C LYS A 92 1.18 8.66 -10.56
N LEU A 93 1.29 7.34 -10.48
CA LEU A 93 0.40 6.47 -9.72
C LEU A 93 1.14 5.72 -8.62
N GLU A 94 0.43 5.42 -7.54
CA GLU A 94 0.80 4.38 -6.58
C GLU A 94 -0.26 3.29 -6.58
N ILE A 95 0.19 2.04 -6.53
CA ILE A 95 -0.68 0.88 -6.74
C ILE A 95 -0.45 -0.13 -5.63
N ALA A 96 -1.53 -0.51 -4.94
CA ALA A 96 -1.59 -1.66 -4.05
C ALA A 96 -2.39 -2.77 -4.74
N GLN A 97 -1.79 -3.93 -4.98
CA GLN A 97 -2.32 -4.94 -5.89
C GLN A 97 -2.06 -6.37 -5.44
N ILE A 98 -2.83 -7.31 -5.98
CA ILE A 98 -2.63 -8.74 -5.79
C ILE A 98 -2.02 -9.39 -7.04
N TRP A 99 -1.33 -10.50 -6.81
CA TRP A 99 -0.84 -11.38 -7.87
C TRP A 99 -1.69 -12.68 -7.95
N LEU A 100 -1.28 -13.64 -8.80
CA LEU A 100 -1.87 -14.95 -9.03
C LEU A 100 -2.19 -15.68 -7.72
N ALA A 101 -1.35 -15.55 -6.70
CA ALA A 101 -1.62 -16.14 -5.39
C ALA A 101 -2.91 -15.57 -4.74
N GLY A 102 -3.13 -14.26 -4.84
CA GLY A 102 -4.35 -13.62 -4.33
C GLY A 102 -5.57 -13.99 -5.16
N GLU A 103 -5.42 -13.99 -6.48
CA GLU A 103 -6.48 -14.37 -7.43
C GLU A 103 -6.93 -15.83 -7.22
N ASN A 104 -5.98 -16.74 -6.97
CA ASN A 104 -6.22 -18.15 -6.69
C ASN A 104 -6.51 -18.45 -5.21
N LEU A 105 -6.75 -17.42 -4.38
CA LEU A 105 -7.14 -17.55 -2.98
C LEU A 105 -6.15 -18.35 -2.10
N VAL A 106 -4.87 -18.31 -2.42
CA VAL A 106 -3.82 -18.92 -1.59
C VAL A 106 -3.87 -18.30 -0.20
N ARG A 107 -4.06 -19.09 0.85
CA ARG A 107 -4.41 -18.61 2.20
C ARG A 107 -3.40 -17.63 2.83
N TYR A 108 -2.18 -17.58 2.32
CA TYR A 108 -1.10 -16.68 2.73
C TYR A 108 -0.73 -15.64 1.66
N ALA A 109 -1.59 -15.43 0.65
CA ALA A 109 -1.36 -14.41 -0.37
C ALA A 109 -1.32 -13.00 0.21
N CYS A 110 -0.46 -12.18 -0.38
CA CYS A 110 -0.13 -10.83 0.05
C CYS A 110 -0.78 -9.78 -0.84
N ILE A 111 -0.85 -8.55 -0.35
CA ILE A 111 -1.04 -7.35 -1.18
C ILE A 111 0.33 -6.68 -1.29
N MET A 112 0.70 -6.30 -2.51
CA MET A 112 1.99 -5.71 -2.84
C MET A 112 1.82 -4.27 -3.32
N ASN A 113 2.71 -3.38 -2.89
CA ASN A 113 2.89 -2.04 -3.48
C ASN A 113 4.37 -1.80 -3.82
N MET A 114 4.61 -1.06 -4.91
CA MET A 114 5.95 -0.82 -5.48
C MET A 114 6.78 -2.10 -5.76
N SER A 115 6.11 -3.26 -5.83
CA SER A 115 6.71 -4.59 -5.96
C SER A 115 7.73 -5.01 -4.88
N ASN A 116 7.94 -4.22 -3.83
CA ASN A 116 8.90 -4.51 -2.75
C ASN A 116 8.32 -4.27 -1.33
N HIS A 117 7.13 -3.70 -1.22
CA HIS A 117 6.42 -3.53 0.04
C HIS A 117 5.20 -4.46 0.08
N ALA A 118 5.06 -5.20 1.18
CA ALA A 118 4.09 -6.29 1.27
C ALA A 118 3.26 -6.19 2.55
N ASN A 119 1.93 -6.22 2.39
CA ASN A 119 1.04 -6.69 3.45
C ASN A 119 1.14 -8.23 3.43
N GLY A 120 2.22 -8.74 4.02
CA GLY A 120 2.76 -10.07 3.76
C GLY A 120 2.18 -11.22 4.59
N ARG A 121 1.34 -10.94 5.60
CA ARG A 121 0.81 -11.97 6.51
C ARG A 121 -0.71 -11.94 6.56
N ASN A 122 -1.27 -12.99 7.18
CA ASN A 122 -2.70 -13.11 7.46
C ASN A 122 -3.62 -13.25 6.22
N GLY A 123 -3.06 -13.48 5.03
CA GLY A 123 -3.84 -13.83 3.84
C GLY A 123 -4.68 -12.68 3.29
N THR A 124 -4.26 -11.43 3.49
CA THR A 124 -5.00 -10.25 3.03
C THR A 124 -5.17 -10.22 1.51
N GLY A 125 -4.18 -10.72 0.76
CA GLY A 125 -4.26 -10.84 -0.69
C GLY A 125 -5.33 -11.83 -1.16
N ALA A 126 -5.53 -12.93 -0.42
CA ALA A 126 -6.60 -13.89 -0.72
C ALA A 126 -7.98 -13.28 -0.49
N VAL A 127 -8.12 -12.48 0.57
CA VAL A 127 -9.38 -11.76 0.82
C VAL A 127 -9.66 -10.75 -0.28
N MET A 128 -8.66 -9.97 -0.70
CA MET A 128 -8.78 -9.02 -1.79
C MET A 128 -9.16 -9.73 -3.12
N GLY A 129 -8.52 -10.85 -3.43
CA GLY A 129 -8.87 -11.69 -4.58
C GLY A 129 -10.26 -12.31 -4.51
N SER A 130 -10.72 -12.72 -3.32
CA SER A 130 -12.08 -13.26 -3.13
C SER A 130 -13.18 -12.27 -3.50
N LYS A 131 -12.87 -10.96 -3.47
CA LYS A 131 -13.76 -9.88 -3.86
C LYS A 131 -13.70 -9.53 -5.35
N ASN A 132 -12.90 -10.24 -6.13
CA ASN A 132 -12.53 -9.90 -7.51
C ASN A 132 -11.88 -8.51 -7.61
N LEU A 133 -11.20 -8.04 -6.56
CA LEU A 133 -10.50 -6.75 -6.56
C LEU A 133 -9.01 -6.99 -6.88
N LYS A 134 -8.58 -6.59 -8.08
CA LYS A 134 -7.20 -6.76 -8.56
C LYS A 134 -6.24 -5.74 -7.95
N ALA A 135 -6.66 -4.48 -7.86
CA ALA A 135 -5.81 -3.39 -7.41
C ALA A 135 -6.61 -2.23 -6.79
N VAL A 136 -5.91 -1.42 -6.00
CA VAL A 136 -6.28 -0.07 -5.59
C VAL A 136 -5.20 0.86 -6.12
N VAL A 137 -5.60 1.81 -6.94
CA VAL A 137 -4.75 2.75 -7.66
C VAL A 137 -5.07 4.15 -7.14
N VAL A 138 -4.03 4.87 -6.71
CA VAL A 138 -4.16 6.25 -6.25
C VAL A 138 -3.23 7.15 -7.05
N LYS A 139 -3.71 8.32 -7.45
CA LYS A 139 -2.85 9.33 -8.10
C LYS A 139 -1.89 9.95 -7.10
N LYS A 140 -0.65 10.19 -7.50
CA LYS A 140 0.34 10.85 -6.64
C LYS A 140 -0.04 12.31 -6.44
N THR A 141 -0.24 12.64 -5.19
CA THR A 141 -0.56 13.98 -4.68
C THR A 141 0.62 14.61 -3.95
N LYS A 142 0.53 15.91 -3.68
CA LYS A 142 1.48 16.60 -2.79
C LYS A 142 1.26 16.12 -1.35
N PRO A 143 2.32 16.13 -0.51
CA PRO A 143 2.17 15.83 0.92
C PRO A 143 1.14 16.75 1.59
N ILE A 144 0.46 16.21 2.59
CA ILE A 144 -0.46 17.01 3.42
C ILE A 144 0.34 18.03 4.24
N LYS A 145 -0.23 19.23 4.40
CA LYS A 145 0.39 20.27 5.22
C LYS A 145 0.10 20.03 6.70
N PRO A 146 1.09 20.16 7.59
CA PRO A 146 0.83 20.16 9.02
C PRO A 146 -0.01 21.38 9.41
N TYR A 147 -0.82 21.23 10.46
CA TYR A 147 -1.59 22.35 11.02
C TYR A 147 -0.65 23.44 11.57
N ASP A 148 0.30 23.04 12.43
CA ASP A 148 1.38 23.89 12.93
C ASP A 148 2.67 23.60 12.15
N SER A 149 3.02 24.49 11.22
CA SER A 149 4.21 24.33 10.38
C SER A 149 5.52 24.57 11.15
N GLU A 150 5.52 25.47 12.13
CA GLU A 150 6.72 25.79 12.91
C GLU A 150 7.04 24.67 13.90
N GLY A 151 6.03 24.22 14.66
CA GLY A 151 6.17 23.08 15.55
C GLY A 151 6.54 21.80 14.80
N PHE A 152 5.97 21.58 13.60
CA PHE A 152 6.35 20.43 12.77
C PHE A 152 7.81 20.51 12.29
N LYS A 153 8.29 21.70 11.92
CA LYS A 153 9.70 21.89 11.54
C LYS A 153 10.63 21.61 12.73
N SER A 154 10.29 22.11 13.91
CA SER A 154 11.05 21.82 15.14
C SER A 154 11.07 20.32 15.45
N LEU A 155 9.92 19.64 15.34
CA LEU A 155 9.80 18.19 15.54
C LEU A 155 10.69 17.41 14.56
N THR A 156 10.62 17.71 13.27
CA THR A 156 11.40 17.01 12.24
C THR A 156 12.90 17.22 12.40
N GLN A 157 13.33 18.41 12.79
CA GLN A 157 14.73 18.70 13.15
C GLN A 157 15.17 17.91 14.38
N ASN A 158 14.35 17.88 15.43
CA ASN A 158 14.65 17.13 16.65
C ASN A 158 14.74 15.62 16.40
N ILE A 159 13.83 15.09 15.57
CA ILE A 159 13.88 13.69 15.14
C ILE A 159 15.22 13.44 14.43
N LYS A 160 15.57 14.25 13.41
CA LYS A 160 16.82 14.08 12.66
C LYS A 160 18.04 14.07 13.59
N GLN A 161 18.12 15.02 14.53
CA GLN A 161 19.22 15.09 15.49
C GLN A 161 19.31 13.83 16.35
N ARG A 162 18.17 13.34 16.87
CA ARG A 162 18.14 12.10 17.67
C ARG A 162 18.53 10.85 16.88
N PHE A 163 18.20 10.80 15.60
CA PHE A 163 18.66 9.73 14.71
C PHE A 163 20.20 9.79 14.57
N GLU A 164 20.77 10.97 14.31
CA GLU A 164 22.23 11.15 14.17
C GLU A 164 23.01 10.86 15.47
N GLU A 165 22.44 11.18 16.63
CA GLU A 165 23.05 10.97 17.94
C GLU A 165 22.91 9.53 18.46
N ASN A 166 22.13 8.67 17.78
CA ASN A 166 21.86 7.32 18.25
C ASN A 166 22.91 6.32 17.73
N PRO A 167 23.82 5.82 18.59
CA PRO A 167 24.88 4.89 18.17
C PRO A 167 24.35 3.51 17.74
N ALA A 168 23.10 3.17 18.03
CA ALA A 168 22.47 1.93 17.58
C ALA A 168 22.01 1.96 16.11
N GLU A 169 22.07 3.11 15.43
CA GLU A 169 21.60 3.26 14.05
C GLU A 169 22.68 3.13 12.97
N ILE A 170 23.95 3.09 13.35
CA ILE A 170 25.04 2.78 12.41
C ILE A 170 25.09 1.25 12.24
N THR A 171 24.55 0.75 11.12
CA THR A 171 24.68 -0.64 10.59
C THR A 171 23.58 -1.64 10.97
N ILE A 172 22.32 -1.36 10.64
CA ILE A 172 21.34 -2.45 10.34
C ILE A 172 20.63 -2.22 9.00
N TYR A 173 21.30 -1.54 8.07
CA TYR A 173 20.97 -1.64 6.65
C TYR A 173 21.87 -2.76 6.08
N PHE A 174 21.30 -3.98 6.00
CA PHE A 174 21.87 -5.15 5.30
C PHE A 174 23.24 -5.68 5.81
N GLN A 175 23.26 -6.40 6.93
CA GLN A 175 24.05 -7.64 6.96
C GLN A 175 23.06 -8.82 6.87
N PRO A 176 23.13 -9.67 5.83
CA PRO A 176 22.47 -10.95 5.88
C PRO A 176 23.16 -11.76 6.99
N VAL A 177 22.47 -11.95 8.12
CA VAL A 177 22.87 -12.96 9.11
C VAL A 177 22.49 -14.33 8.55
N LEU A 178 23.20 -14.76 7.51
CA LEU A 178 23.17 -16.12 6.99
C LEU A 178 24.59 -16.48 6.52
N GLU A 179 25.50 -16.58 7.48
CA GLU A 179 26.65 -17.47 7.36
C GLU A 179 26.30 -18.76 8.12
N LYS A 180 26.38 -19.88 7.40
CA LYS A 180 26.53 -21.22 7.97
C LYS A 180 27.97 -21.65 7.75
#